data_AF-A0AAV9WMU5-F1
#
_entry.id   AF-A0AAV9WMU5-F1
#
_cell.length_a   1.000
_cell.length_b   1.000
_cell.length_c   1.000
_cell.angle_alpha   90.00
_cell.angle_beta   90.00
_cell.angle_gamma   90.00
#
_symmetry.space_group_name_H-M   'P 1'
#
loop_
_entity.id
_entity.type
_entity.pdbx_description
1 polymer ?
#
loop_
_entity_poly.entity_id
_entity_poly.type
_entity_poly.pdbx_seq_one_letter_code
_entity_poly.pdbx_strand_id
1 'polypeptide(L)'
;MTHDSESLLDLTNIPRVDLYAFLVNYKYPRSLVTNRREYYRFALSAVFEAVAGLPASTIEFHQETSYATTPDFINDAYELLSLTSIAEARSPNDELGSTTMLSPLMVTIVQSLDERYMDCDFQLGGLDQAGYYVYGDAYLPKIGHKKQHAHIMNKMLPGLTGTKMSASDPKSKIDLLDPPEMVHRKIMDARCDLNTAEDNPILALLKVILIPISRLRWERSTATGMDAKVYTAWIDPAAPYGCVFSVKSENGESYHYASYEAIEKDFLAGILSPSVLKPTVAEAMNSILAPIRKAYEASTQWQEVLRAAYPESELDSVAVVAPRAQDASQMFCIPAVIREISNERVKLVPFNPTLHSEDFIDGAKCYPEIWTHGPVGPFESADKFNTDFIDTFVRPKTDMLLYAVVDKSKPPTTADKEGALAGLIALLSTSPTNLCTEIGFVVTLPQFQRTHVTSNAVGLLLGLALDPPNQGGLGFRRVQWMTSSVNHASIATAEKMGFTKEGVIRWDRVYPGGASTGKQSNGKPLVVDGKASHMNENDLGRDSVMFSMCWDDWILGGMKEHVKQRMDRR
;
A
#
# COMPACT_ATOMS: atom_id res chain seq x y z
N MET A 1 -46.05 6.06 -37.83
CA MET A 1 -44.90 5.29 -37.34
C MET A 1 -44.43 6.00 -36.08
N THR A 2 -44.88 5.46 -34.95
CA THR A 2 -44.50 5.85 -33.60
C THR A 2 -43.01 5.58 -33.43
N HIS A 3 -42.21 6.61 -33.20
CA HIS A 3 -40.85 6.41 -32.71
C HIS A 3 -40.99 5.97 -31.25
N ASP A 4 -40.68 4.70 -31.02
CA ASP A 4 -40.62 4.10 -29.70
C ASP A 4 -39.70 4.92 -28.78
N SER A 5 -40.19 5.05 -27.55
CA SER A 5 -39.52 5.65 -26.40
C SER A 5 -38.05 5.31 -26.33
N GLU A 6 -37.24 6.35 -26.14
CA GLU A 6 -35.83 6.33 -25.77
C GLU A 6 -35.50 5.13 -24.86
N SER A 7 -34.71 4.19 -25.36
CA SER A 7 -34.03 3.20 -24.54
C SER A 7 -33.04 3.95 -23.65
N LEU A 8 -33.48 4.32 -22.45
CA LEU A 8 -32.60 4.75 -21.37
C LEU A 8 -31.47 3.70 -21.24
N LEU A 9 -30.22 4.18 -21.19
CA LEU A 9 -29.07 3.35 -20.82
C LEU A 9 -29.42 2.51 -19.60
N ASP A 10 -29.33 1.19 -19.71
CA ASP A 10 -29.56 0.25 -18.62
C ASP A 10 -28.33 0.29 -17.67
N LEU A 11 -28.19 1.41 -16.96
CA LEU A 11 -27.09 1.76 -16.05
C LEU A 11 -27.13 0.95 -14.73
N THR A 12 -27.93 -0.11 -14.70
CA THR A 12 -28.61 -0.56 -13.49
C THR A 12 -28.16 -1.91 -12.98
N ASN A 13 -27.14 -2.51 -13.59
CA ASN A 13 -26.51 -3.74 -13.12
C ASN A 13 -25.31 -3.42 -12.23
N ILE A 14 -25.49 -3.55 -10.91
CA ILE A 14 -24.43 -3.36 -9.92
C ILE A 14 -24.00 -4.72 -9.36
N PRO A 15 -22.73 -5.14 -9.57
CA PRO A 15 -22.25 -6.37 -8.99
C PRO A 15 -22.12 -6.22 -7.47
N ARG A 16 -22.72 -7.16 -6.73
CA ARG A 16 -22.46 -7.40 -5.32
C ARG A 16 -21.29 -8.36 -5.22
N VAL A 17 -20.11 -7.75 -5.28
CA VAL A 17 -18.81 -8.40 -5.29
C VAL A 17 -18.50 -9.02 -3.93
N ASP A 18 -18.56 -10.36 -3.83
CA ASP A 18 -18.31 -11.13 -2.62
C ASP A 18 -17.22 -12.20 -2.75
N LEU A 19 -17.05 -12.79 -3.93
CA LEU A 19 -15.93 -13.69 -4.22
C LEU A 19 -14.63 -12.89 -4.34
N TYR A 20 -14.56 -11.87 -5.21
CA TYR A 20 -13.39 -10.99 -5.29
C TYR A 20 -13.06 -10.38 -3.93
N ALA A 21 -14.06 -9.88 -3.19
CA ALA A 21 -13.84 -9.26 -1.88
C ALA A 21 -13.22 -10.25 -0.88
N PHE A 22 -13.64 -11.52 -0.91
CA PHE A 22 -13.04 -12.59 -0.13
C PHE A 22 -11.63 -12.96 -0.60
N LEU A 23 -11.37 -12.96 -1.91
CA LEU A 23 -10.07 -13.32 -2.48
C LEU A 23 -8.96 -12.31 -2.12
N VAL A 24 -9.27 -11.00 -2.11
CA VAL A 24 -8.32 -9.96 -1.67
C VAL A 24 -8.28 -9.81 -0.14
N ASN A 25 -9.39 -10.07 0.56
CA ASN A 25 -9.47 -9.99 2.03
C ASN A 25 -9.53 -11.36 2.72
N TYR A 26 -8.76 -12.33 2.23
CA TYR A 26 -8.77 -13.74 2.69
C TYR A 26 -8.49 -13.95 4.18
N LYS A 27 -7.97 -12.91 4.86
CA LYS A 27 -7.80 -12.87 6.32
C LYS A 27 -9.11 -12.82 7.12
N TYR A 28 -10.21 -12.41 6.48
CA TYR A 28 -11.53 -12.33 7.11
C TYR A 28 -12.40 -13.54 6.72
N PRO A 29 -13.27 -14.02 7.62
CA PRO A 29 -14.16 -15.12 7.29
C PRO A 29 -15.20 -14.69 6.24
N ARG A 30 -15.63 -15.63 5.40
CA ARG A 30 -16.65 -15.40 4.36
C ARG A 30 -17.93 -14.77 4.91
N SER A 31 -18.36 -15.16 6.10
CA SER A 31 -19.54 -14.59 6.76
C SER A 31 -19.42 -13.08 6.99
N LEU A 32 -18.23 -12.59 7.35
CA LEU A 32 -17.99 -11.15 7.54
C LEU A 32 -18.03 -10.41 6.19
N VAL A 33 -17.46 -10.99 5.14
CA VAL A 33 -17.52 -10.44 3.78
C VAL A 33 -18.98 -10.36 3.30
N THR A 34 -19.79 -11.38 3.55
CA THR A 34 -21.23 -11.38 3.26
C THR A 34 -21.97 -10.26 4.01
N ASN A 35 -21.68 -10.03 5.29
CA ASN A 35 -22.28 -8.93 6.04
C ASN A 35 -21.89 -7.56 5.46
N ARG A 36 -20.62 -7.38 5.07
CA ARG A 36 -20.14 -6.15 4.41
C ARG A 36 -20.82 -5.93 3.06
N ARG A 37 -21.01 -6.99 2.27
CA ARG A 37 -21.78 -6.93 1.01
C ARG A 37 -23.20 -6.42 1.24
N GLU A 38 -23.90 -6.93 2.25
CA GLU A 38 -25.24 -6.45 2.59
C GLU A 38 -25.24 -5.01 3.09
N TYR A 39 -24.22 -4.59 3.85
CA TYR A 39 -24.05 -3.18 4.21
C TYR A 39 -23.93 -2.29 2.97
N TYR A 40 -23.09 -2.68 1.99
CA TYR A 40 -22.93 -1.93 0.74
C TYR A 40 -24.22 -1.90 -0.09
N ARG A 41 -25.02 -2.96 -0.09
CA ARG A 41 -26.34 -2.95 -0.74
C ARG A 41 -27.23 -1.84 -0.18
N PHE A 42 -27.36 -1.75 1.15
CA PHE A 42 -28.13 -0.67 1.78
C PHE A 42 -27.52 0.72 1.53
N ALA A 43 -26.20 0.85 1.70
CA ALA A 43 -25.51 2.12 1.55
C ALA A 43 -25.63 2.67 0.12
N LEU A 44 -25.40 1.83 -0.90
CA LEU A 44 -25.52 2.22 -2.30
C LEU A 44 -26.97 2.57 -2.66
N SER A 45 -27.96 1.77 -2.25
CA SER A 45 -29.38 2.10 -2.46
C SER A 45 -29.73 3.47 -1.88
N ALA A 46 -29.29 3.76 -0.65
CA ALA A 46 -29.53 5.06 -0.02
C ALA A 46 -28.83 6.21 -0.76
N VAL A 47 -27.61 5.99 -1.28
CA VAL A 47 -26.88 6.99 -2.08
C VAL A 47 -27.64 7.29 -3.38
N PHE A 48 -28.07 6.26 -4.12
CA PHE A 48 -28.79 6.47 -5.38
C PHE A 48 -30.14 7.16 -5.18
N GLU A 49 -30.88 6.81 -4.13
CA GLU A 49 -32.12 7.50 -3.77
C GLU A 49 -31.87 8.96 -3.38
N ALA A 50 -30.87 9.22 -2.53
CA ALA A 50 -30.54 10.57 -2.04
C ALA A 50 -30.01 11.51 -3.13
N VAL A 51 -29.16 10.98 -4.01
CA VAL A 51 -28.41 11.76 -5.01
C VAL A 51 -29.15 11.81 -6.33
N ALA A 52 -29.50 10.63 -6.87
CA ALA A 52 -30.07 10.49 -8.20
C ALA A 52 -31.59 10.48 -8.18
N GLY A 53 -32.25 10.48 -7.02
CA GLY A 53 -33.71 10.38 -6.91
C GLY A 53 -34.27 9.14 -7.62
N LEU A 54 -33.42 8.11 -7.81
CA LEU A 54 -33.78 6.86 -8.45
C LEU A 54 -34.31 5.94 -7.34
N PRO A 55 -35.55 5.44 -7.44
CA PRO A 55 -36.06 4.46 -6.49
C PRO A 55 -35.13 3.25 -6.43
N ALA A 56 -34.87 2.67 -5.25
CA ALA A 56 -34.04 1.46 -5.16
C ALA A 56 -34.54 0.31 -6.05
N SER A 57 -35.84 0.28 -6.39
CA SER A 57 -36.43 -0.71 -7.29
C SER A 57 -35.94 -0.64 -8.74
N THR A 58 -35.33 0.47 -9.15
CA THR A 58 -34.73 0.57 -10.49
C THR A 58 -33.34 -0.05 -10.55
N ILE A 59 -32.70 -0.33 -9.41
CA ILE A 59 -31.32 -0.84 -9.33
C ILE A 59 -31.33 -2.36 -9.20
N GLU A 60 -30.69 -3.03 -10.14
CA GLU A 60 -30.51 -4.48 -10.13
C GLU A 60 -29.14 -4.86 -9.54
N PHE A 61 -29.18 -5.57 -8.41
CA PHE A 61 -27.98 -6.01 -7.71
C PHE A 61 -27.69 -7.49 -7.99
N HIS A 62 -26.74 -7.76 -8.89
CA HIS A 62 -26.31 -9.11 -9.24
C HIS A 62 -25.32 -9.65 -8.21
N GLN A 63 -25.58 -10.81 -7.61
CA GLN A 63 -24.65 -11.40 -6.65
C GLN A 63 -23.54 -12.13 -7.40
N GLU A 64 -22.27 -11.76 -7.20
CA GLU A 64 -21.14 -12.35 -7.94
C GLU A 64 -21.13 -13.88 -7.80
N THR A 65 -21.29 -14.39 -6.58
CA THR A 65 -21.37 -15.85 -6.34
C THR A 65 -22.54 -16.58 -7.02
N SER A 66 -23.59 -15.89 -7.52
CA SER A 66 -24.69 -16.57 -8.24
C SER A 66 -24.30 -17.03 -9.64
N TYR A 67 -23.25 -16.43 -10.24
CA TYR A 67 -22.70 -16.87 -11.53
C TYR A 67 -21.25 -17.36 -11.41
N ALA A 68 -20.44 -16.77 -10.52
CA ALA A 68 -19.02 -17.11 -10.36
C ALA A 68 -18.76 -18.51 -9.76
N THR A 69 -19.82 -19.22 -9.37
CA THR A 69 -19.76 -20.61 -8.88
C THR A 69 -20.27 -21.64 -9.90
N THR A 70 -20.69 -21.19 -11.09
CA THR A 70 -21.19 -22.08 -12.14
C THR A 70 -20.03 -22.85 -12.79
N PRO A 71 -20.29 -24.06 -13.33
CA PRO A 71 -19.28 -24.83 -14.05
C PRO A 71 -18.66 -24.05 -15.22
N ASP A 72 -19.46 -23.28 -15.95
CA ASP A 72 -18.98 -22.50 -17.10
C ASP A 72 -17.98 -21.43 -16.66
N PHE A 73 -18.32 -20.66 -15.62
CA PHE A 73 -17.41 -19.64 -15.08
C PHE A 73 -16.11 -20.26 -14.59
N ILE A 74 -16.20 -21.38 -13.86
CA ILE A 74 -15.03 -22.08 -13.33
C ILE A 74 -14.13 -22.62 -14.47
N ASN A 75 -14.73 -23.15 -15.53
CA ASN A 75 -13.98 -23.63 -16.69
C ASN A 75 -13.29 -22.48 -17.43
N ASP A 76 -13.99 -21.38 -17.70
CA ASP A 76 -13.40 -20.18 -18.30
C ASP A 76 -12.27 -19.61 -17.41
N ALA A 77 -12.44 -19.63 -16.09
CA ALA A 77 -11.41 -19.21 -15.15
C ALA A 77 -10.17 -20.11 -15.21
N TYR A 78 -10.34 -21.43 -15.36
CA TYR A 78 -9.22 -22.36 -15.57
C TYR A 78 -8.54 -22.16 -16.92
N GLU A 79 -9.28 -21.85 -17.98
CA GLU A 79 -8.70 -21.51 -19.28
C GLU A 79 -7.86 -20.23 -19.19
N LEU A 80 -8.38 -19.17 -18.58
CA LEU A 80 -7.63 -17.93 -18.33
C LEU A 80 -6.41 -18.17 -17.44
N LEU A 81 -6.53 -19.00 -16.42
CA LEU A 81 -5.40 -19.41 -15.58
C LEU A 81 -4.29 -20.07 -16.39
N SER A 82 -4.63 -20.88 -17.38
CA SER A 82 -3.65 -21.54 -18.25
C SER A 82 -2.91 -20.57 -19.18
N LEU A 83 -3.47 -19.38 -19.41
CA LEU A 83 -2.95 -18.36 -20.31
C LEU A 83 -2.21 -17.23 -19.58
N THR A 84 -2.39 -17.11 -18.26
CA THR A 84 -1.97 -15.94 -17.49
C THR A 84 -0.72 -16.21 -16.69
N SER A 85 0.34 -15.45 -16.96
CA SER A 85 1.54 -15.49 -16.14
C SER A 85 1.31 -14.82 -14.78
N ILE A 86 2.11 -15.20 -13.79
CA ILE A 86 2.10 -14.55 -12.46
C ILE A 86 2.38 -13.04 -12.58
N ALA A 87 3.26 -12.64 -13.50
CA ALA A 87 3.58 -11.22 -13.71
C ALA A 87 2.37 -10.45 -14.25
N GLU A 88 1.62 -11.03 -15.19
CA GLU A 88 0.40 -10.43 -15.72
C GLU A 88 -0.70 -10.37 -14.66
N ALA A 89 -0.88 -11.42 -13.84
CA ALA A 89 -1.83 -11.41 -12.74
C ALA A 89 -1.54 -10.32 -11.68
N ARG A 90 -0.28 -9.91 -11.54
CA ARG A 90 0.16 -8.83 -10.63
C ARG A 90 0.07 -7.43 -11.21
N SER A 91 0.03 -7.31 -12.53
CA SER A 91 0.09 -6.03 -13.24
C SER A 91 -1.12 -5.10 -13.12
N PRO A 92 -2.35 -5.55 -12.76
CA PRO A 92 -3.51 -4.66 -12.86
C PRO A 92 -3.50 -3.45 -11.94
N ASN A 93 -2.95 -3.58 -10.72
CA ASN A 93 -2.81 -2.49 -9.77
C ASN A 93 -1.74 -2.80 -8.69
N ASP A 94 -1.38 -1.76 -7.95
CA ASP A 94 -0.35 -1.82 -6.90
C ASP A 94 -0.70 -2.78 -5.75
N GLU A 95 -1.99 -2.99 -5.45
CA GLU A 95 -2.43 -3.89 -4.37
C GLU A 95 -2.08 -5.35 -4.70
N LEU A 96 -2.17 -5.73 -5.97
CA LEU A 96 -1.76 -7.05 -6.45
C LEU A 96 -0.25 -7.16 -6.66
N GLY A 97 0.43 -6.06 -7.00
CA GLY A 97 1.86 -6.05 -7.31
C GLY A 97 2.75 -6.67 -6.23
N SER A 98 2.38 -6.49 -4.95
CA SER A 98 3.15 -7.01 -3.81
C SER A 98 2.64 -8.34 -3.23
N THR A 99 1.52 -8.87 -3.73
CA THR A 99 0.92 -10.07 -3.10
C THR A 99 1.70 -11.34 -3.42
N THR A 100 1.92 -12.16 -2.39
CA THR A 100 2.51 -13.51 -2.50
C THR A 100 1.45 -14.61 -2.46
N MET A 101 0.20 -14.25 -2.14
CA MET A 101 -0.89 -15.19 -2.02
C MET A 101 -1.47 -15.49 -3.40
N LEU A 102 -1.89 -16.73 -3.62
CA LEU A 102 -2.59 -17.09 -4.85
C LEU A 102 -3.97 -16.41 -4.92
N SER A 103 -4.66 -16.25 -3.77
CA SER A 103 -6.03 -15.75 -3.79
C SER A 103 -6.19 -14.35 -4.38
N PRO A 104 -5.37 -13.33 -4.06
CA PRO A 104 -5.52 -12.03 -4.68
C PRO A 104 -5.10 -12.04 -6.16
N LEU A 105 -4.18 -12.92 -6.58
CA LEU A 105 -3.82 -13.04 -8.01
C LEU A 105 -4.98 -13.57 -8.87
N MET A 106 -5.90 -14.32 -8.28
CA MET A 106 -7.10 -14.80 -8.98
C MET A 106 -8.05 -13.67 -9.37
N VAL A 107 -7.99 -12.52 -8.71
CA VAL A 107 -9.03 -11.48 -8.90
C VAL A 107 -8.95 -10.80 -10.26
N THR A 108 -7.77 -10.76 -10.86
CA THR A 108 -7.56 -10.34 -12.25
C THR A 108 -8.41 -11.17 -13.21
N ILE A 109 -8.51 -12.48 -12.96
CA ILE A 109 -9.29 -13.41 -13.77
C ILE A 109 -10.77 -13.26 -13.47
N VAL A 110 -11.13 -13.25 -12.18
CA VAL A 110 -12.54 -13.15 -11.74
C VAL A 110 -13.18 -11.86 -12.25
N GLN A 111 -12.53 -10.71 -12.04
CA GLN A 111 -13.08 -9.41 -12.44
C GLN A 111 -13.25 -9.27 -13.95
N SER A 112 -12.34 -9.82 -14.77
CA SER A 112 -12.53 -9.80 -16.22
C SER A 112 -13.64 -10.73 -16.69
N LEU A 113 -13.85 -11.87 -16.02
CA LEU A 113 -14.97 -12.74 -16.33
C LEU A 113 -16.32 -12.11 -15.96
N ASP A 114 -16.37 -11.23 -14.97
CA ASP A 114 -17.60 -10.50 -14.63
C ASP A 114 -18.16 -9.75 -15.86
N GLU A 115 -17.30 -9.18 -16.71
CA GLU A 115 -17.75 -8.49 -17.92
C GLU A 115 -18.51 -9.42 -18.88
N ARG A 116 -18.03 -10.66 -19.03
CA ARG A 116 -18.67 -11.70 -19.85
C ARG A 116 -19.96 -12.20 -19.21
N TYR A 117 -19.92 -12.53 -17.92
CA TYR A 117 -21.03 -13.21 -17.23
C TYR A 117 -22.14 -12.26 -16.77
N MET A 118 -21.86 -10.97 -16.66
CA MET A 118 -22.90 -9.94 -16.51
C MET A 118 -23.41 -9.40 -17.86
N ASP A 119 -22.84 -9.87 -18.98
CA ASP A 119 -23.19 -9.47 -20.34
C ASP A 119 -23.27 -7.93 -20.52
N CYS A 120 -22.30 -7.20 -19.96
CA CYS A 120 -22.31 -5.74 -20.05
C CYS A 120 -21.72 -5.26 -21.39
N ASP A 121 -22.14 -4.07 -21.84
CA ASP A 121 -21.54 -3.40 -23.01
C ASP A 121 -20.39 -2.48 -22.62
N PHE A 122 -20.39 -2.02 -21.36
CA PHE A 122 -19.36 -1.18 -20.80
C PHE A 122 -19.20 -1.43 -19.30
N GLN A 123 -17.99 -1.18 -18.78
CA GLN A 123 -17.69 -1.19 -17.36
C GLN A 123 -17.27 0.22 -16.91
N LEU A 124 -17.81 0.66 -15.78
CA LEU A 124 -17.45 1.92 -15.12
C LEU A 124 -16.63 1.62 -13.86
N GLY A 125 -15.48 2.26 -13.71
CA GLY A 125 -14.67 2.19 -12.49
C GLY A 125 -13.60 3.27 -12.43
N GLY A 126 -12.76 3.23 -11.39
CA GLY A 126 -11.68 4.20 -11.22
C GLY A 126 -10.53 3.99 -12.19
N LEU A 127 -9.70 5.02 -12.38
CA LEU A 127 -8.46 4.90 -13.17
C LEU A 127 -7.50 3.83 -12.61
N ASP A 128 -7.60 3.54 -11.31
CA ASP A 128 -6.87 2.46 -10.63
C ASP A 128 -7.33 1.05 -11.06
N GLN A 129 -8.41 0.94 -11.82
CA GLN A 129 -8.90 -0.32 -12.40
C GLN A 129 -8.40 -0.56 -13.83
N ALA A 130 -7.68 0.41 -14.43
CA ALA A 130 -7.29 0.37 -15.84
C ALA A 130 -6.55 -0.92 -16.23
N GLY A 131 -5.71 -1.46 -15.35
CA GLY A 131 -4.97 -2.69 -15.62
C GLY A 131 -5.86 -3.94 -15.72
N TYR A 132 -7.01 -3.97 -15.05
CA TYR A 132 -7.98 -5.06 -15.20
C TYR A 132 -8.66 -5.00 -16.57
N TYR A 133 -9.01 -3.80 -17.04
CA TYR A 133 -9.62 -3.58 -18.35
C TYR A 133 -8.69 -4.00 -19.48
N VAL A 134 -7.41 -3.58 -19.40
CA VAL A 134 -6.38 -3.98 -20.36
C VAL A 134 -6.20 -5.50 -20.40
N TYR A 135 -6.24 -6.15 -19.23
CA TYR A 135 -6.17 -7.60 -19.16
C TYR A 135 -7.43 -8.27 -19.77
N GLY A 136 -8.64 -7.79 -19.45
CA GLY A 136 -9.90 -8.28 -20.01
C GLY A 136 -9.90 -8.23 -21.54
N ASP A 137 -9.59 -7.07 -22.12
CA ASP A 137 -9.51 -6.86 -23.57
C ASP A 137 -8.51 -7.80 -24.26
N ALA A 138 -7.40 -8.11 -23.60
CA ALA A 138 -6.35 -8.94 -24.16
C ALA A 138 -6.63 -10.46 -24.04
N TYR A 139 -7.39 -10.88 -23.02
CA TYR A 139 -7.52 -12.30 -22.67
C TYR A 139 -8.90 -12.91 -22.89
N LEU A 140 -9.99 -12.16 -22.72
CA LEU A 140 -11.34 -12.67 -22.98
C LEU A 140 -11.51 -13.20 -24.42
N PRO A 141 -10.94 -12.56 -25.48
CA PRO A 141 -10.99 -13.10 -26.84
C PRO A 141 -10.29 -14.45 -27.01
N LYS A 142 -9.30 -14.77 -26.17
CA LYS A 142 -8.53 -16.02 -26.25
C LYS A 142 -9.34 -17.24 -25.78
N ILE A 143 -10.34 -17.02 -24.93
CA ILE A 143 -11.29 -18.04 -24.45
C ILE A 143 -12.63 -17.98 -25.22
N GLY A 144 -12.64 -17.34 -26.39
CA GLY A 144 -13.81 -17.33 -27.28
C GLY A 144 -14.84 -16.23 -27.01
N HIS A 145 -14.62 -15.34 -26.04
CA HIS A 145 -15.49 -14.18 -25.78
C HIS A 145 -15.15 -13.03 -26.72
N LYS A 146 -15.96 -12.82 -27.76
CA LYS A 146 -15.68 -11.87 -28.84
C LYS A 146 -16.29 -10.48 -28.63
N LYS A 147 -17.17 -10.31 -27.64
CA LYS A 147 -17.77 -9.01 -27.34
C LYS A 147 -16.66 -8.09 -26.82
N GLN A 148 -16.55 -6.90 -27.39
CA GLN A 148 -15.69 -5.85 -26.88
C GLN A 148 -16.49 -5.00 -25.90
N HIS A 149 -15.85 -4.59 -24.81
CA HIS A 149 -16.49 -3.77 -23.80
C HIS A 149 -15.86 -2.37 -23.80
N ALA A 150 -16.68 -1.35 -23.62
CA ALA A 150 -16.16 -0.01 -23.41
C ALA A 150 -15.79 0.19 -21.93
N HIS A 151 -14.65 0.82 -21.66
CA HIS A 151 -14.18 1.07 -20.30
C HIS A 151 -14.25 2.55 -19.97
N ILE A 152 -15.08 2.92 -18.99
CA ILE A 152 -15.26 4.31 -18.55
C ILE A 152 -14.55 4.49 -17.21
N MET A 153 -13.55 5.37 -17.18
CA MET A 153 -12.68 5.56 -16.01
C MET A 153 -12.88 6.92 -15.35
N ASN A 154 -13.29 6.94 -14.08
CA ASN A 154 -13.30 8.17 -13.28
C ASN A 154 -11.93 8.47 -12.68
N LYS A 155 -11.57 9.75 -12.60
CA LYS A 155 -10.35 10.18 -11.88
C LYS A 155 -10.49 9.92 -10.39
N MET A 156 -9.36 9.62 -9.76
CA MET A 156 -9.29 9.48 -8.30
C MET A 156 -9.50 10.84 -7.64
N LEU A 157 -10.38 10.88 -6.65
CA LEU A 157 -10.54 12.06 -5.79
C LEU A 157 -9.37 12.13 -4.80
N PRO A 158 -8.76 13.32 -4.59
CA PRO A 158 -7.81 13.50 -3.50
C PRO A 158 -8.54 13.37 -2.16
N GLY A 159 -7.84 12.83 -1.16
CA GLY A 159 -8.31 12.84 0.23
C GLY A 159 -8.27 14.23 0.84
N LEU A 160 -8.96 14.40 1.96
CA LEU A 160 -9.13 15.71 2.61
C LEU A 160 -7.81 16.35 3.05
N THR A 161 -6.74 15.57 3.21
CA THR A 161 -5.39 16.05 3.53
C THR A 161 -4.60 16.49 2.29
N GLY A 162 -5.13 16.32 1.08
CA GLY A 162 -4.44 16.60 -0.19
C GLY A 162 -3.61 15.44 -0.73
N THR A 163 -3.68 14.26 -0.10
CA THR A 163 -3.04 13.01 -0.54
C THR A 163 -4.10 11.93 -0.82
N LYS A 164 -3.71 10.73 -1.29
CA LYS A 164 -4.65 9.62 -1.52
C LYS A 164 -5.50 9.32 -0.28
N MET A 165 -6.82 9.11 -0.46
CA MET A 165 -7.73 8.69 0.61
C MET A 165 -7.28 7.35 1.21
N SER A 166 -7.27 7.24 2.54
CA SER A 166 -6.90 6.01 3.25
C SER A 166 -8.01 5.56 4.18
N ALA A 167 -8.48 4.33 4.01
CA ALA A 167 -9.50 3.74 4.89
C ALA A 167 -9.08 3.72 6.37
N SER A 168 -7.78 3.73 6.63
CA SER A 168 -7.16 3.65 7.96
C SER A 168 -6.78 5.02 8.55
N ASP A 169 -6.98 6.12 7.80
CA ASP A 169 -6.91 7.48 8.35
C ASP A 169 -8.32 8.11 8.33
N PRO A 170 -9.03 8.11 9.47
CA PRO A 170 -10.36 8.68 9.58
C PRO A 170 -10.45 10.16 9.22
N LYS A 171 -9.33 10.91 9.24
CA LYS A 171 -9.28 12.33 8.86
C LYS A 171 -9.20 12.53 7.35
N SER A 172 -8.76 11.51 6.60
CA SER A 172 -8.54 11.61 5.15
C SER A 172 -9.82 11.49 4.31
N LYS A 173 -10.95 11.06 4.90
CA LYS A 173 -12.23 10.77 4.21
C LYS A 173 -13.47 11.19 5.00
N ILE A 174 -14.58 11.37 4.29
CA ILE A 174 -15.93 11.56 4.87
C ILE A 174 -16.68 10.25 4.72
N ASP A 175 -17.21 9.72 5.82
CA ASP A 175 -18.04 8.51 5.80
C ASP A 175 -19.52 8.85 5.53
N LEU A 176 -20.27 7.92 4.94
CA LEU A 176 -21.68 8.12 4.61
C LEU A 176 -22.54 8.37 5.85
N LEU A 177 -22.13 7.79 6.99
CA LEU A 177 -22.84 7.89 8.26
C LEU A 177 -22.16 8.85 9.26
N ASP A 178 -21.14 9.62 8.83
CA ASP A 178 -20.53 10.63 9.70
C ASP A 178 -21.60 11.62 10.18
N PRO A 179 -21.65 11.95 11.49
CA PRO A 179 -22.54 12.98 12.01
C PRO A 179 -22.29 14.36 11.38
N PRO A 180 -23.31 15.24 11.30
CA PRO A 180 -23.17 16.53 10.61
C PRO A 180 -22.01 17.40 11.08
N GLU A 181 -21.77 17.44 12.39
CA GLU A 181 -20.68 18.16 13.03
C GLU A 181 -19.31 17.60 12.68
N MET A 182 -19.20 16.28 12.47
CA MET A 182 -17.97 15.61 12.05
C MET A 182 -17.66 15.92 10.59
N VAL A 183 -18.66 15.86 9.71
CA VAL A 183 -18.53 16.26 8.29
C VAL A 183 -18.06 17.70 8.19
N HIS A 184 -18.69 18.61 8.95
CA HIS A 184 -18.32 20.01 8.98
C HIS A 184 -16.86 20.20 9.42
N ARG A 185 -16.47 19.60 10.55
CA ARG A 185 -15.09 19.68 11.06
C ARG A 185 -14.08 19.17 10.04
N LYS A 186 -14.31 18.00 9.45
CA LYS A 186 -13.41 17.40 8.45
C LYS A 186 -13.21 18.29 7.22
N ILE A 187 -14.26 18.96 6.74
CA ILE A 187 -14.17 19.88 5.60
C ILE A 187 -13.45 21.19 5.99
N MET A 188 -13.70 21.70 7.20
CA MET A 188 -12.99 22.87 7.71
C MET A 188 -11.49 22.60 7.86
N ASP A 189 -11.12 21.41 8.33
CA ASP A 189 -9.73 20.96 8.52
C ASP A 189 -9.04 20.52 7.22
N ALA A 190 -9.79 20.30 6.14
CA ALA A 190 -9.24 19.82 4.87
C ALA A 190 -8.22 20.80 4.28
N ARG A 191 -7.19 20.30 3.59
CA ARG A 191 -6.25 21.14 2.84
C ARG A 191 -7.01 21.96 1.80
N CYS A 192 -6.73 23.26 1.71
CA CYS A 192 -7.33 24.15 0.72
C CYS A 192 -6.42 25.37 0.58
N ASP A 193 -5.35 25.20 -0.18
CA ASP A 193 -4.34 26.24 -0.36
C ASP A 193 -4.90 27.37 -1.23
N LEU A 194 -4.62 28.61 -0.84
CA LEU A 194 -5.04 29.79 -1.58
C LEU A 194 -4.53 29.73 -3.02
N ASN A 195 -5.38 30.14 -3.95
CA ASN A 195 -5.06 30.29 -5.37
C ASN A 195 -4.47 29.02 -6.03
N THR A 196 -4.75 27.83 -5.48
CA THR A 196 -4.25 26.55 -6.01
C THR A 196 -5.40 25.56 -6.22
N ALA A 197 -5.54 25.09 -7.47
CA ALA A 197 -6.56 24.11 -7.84
C ALA A 197 -6.05 22.65 -7.84
N GLU A 198 -4.75 22.46 -8.03
CA GLU A 198 -4.12 21.14 -8.07
C GLU A 198 -4.20 20.44 -6.70
N ASP A 199 -4.64 19.18 -6.71
CA ASP A 199 -4.85 18.35 -5.52
C ASP A 199 -5.66 19.01 -4.39
N ASN A 200 -6.55 19.94 -4.73
CA ASN A 200 -7.40 20.63 -3.77
C ASN A 200 -8.68 19.83 -3.51
N PRO A 201 -8.85 19.19 -2.33
CA PRO A 201 -10.00 18.34 -2.05
C PRO A 201 -11.33 19.09 -2.04
N ILE A 202 -11.34 20.37 -1.65
CA ILE A 202 -12.57 21.17 -1.62
C ILE A 202 -13.07 21.45 -3.05
N LEU A 203 -12.16 21.84 -3.94
CA LEU A 203 -12.49 22.03 -5.34
C LEU A 203 -12.84 20.70 -6.04
N ALA A 204 -12.19 19.60 -5.67
CA ALA A 204 -12.52 18.28 -6.20
C ALA A 204 -13.94 17.83 -5.81
N LEU A 205 -14.35 18.02 -4.54
CA LEU A 205 -15.73 17.76 -4.08
C LEU A 205 -16.75 18.60 -4.86
N LEU A 206 -16.45 19.87 -5.10
CA LEU A 206 -17.30 20.74 -5.93
C LEU A 206 -17.42 20.20 -7.35
N LYS A 207 -16.29 19.94 -8.01
CA LYS A 207 -16.23 19.54 -9.42
C LYS A 207 -16.93 18.21 -9.70
N VAL A 208 -16.72 17.22 -8.84
CA VAL A 208 -17.11 15.82 -9.11
C VAL A 208 -18.44 15.46 -8.47
N ILE A 209 -18.80 16.10 -7.35
CA ILE A 209 -19.99 15.74 -6.57
C ILE A 209 -21.02 16.87 -6.59
N LEU A 210 -20.71 18.02 -5.98
CA LEU A 210 -21.73 19.04 -5.69
C LEU A 210 -22.29 19.69 -6.96
N ILE A 211 -21.43 20.15 -7.88
CA ILE A 211 -21.87 20.85 -9.09
C ILE A 211 -22.65 19.91 -10.02
N PRO A 212 -22.20 18.68 -10.32
CA PRO A 212 -22.98 17.73 -11.11
C PRO A 212 -24.35 17.43 -10.51
N ILE A 213 -24.44 17.19 -9.19
CA ILE A 213 -25.71 16.93 -8.52
C ILE A 213 -26.64 18.15 -8.59
N SER A 214 -26.09 19.35 -8.37
CA SER A 214 -26.88 20.58 -8.44
C SER A 214 -27.44 20.81 -9.84
N ARG A 215 -26.62 20.59 -10.88
CA ARG A 215 -27.05 20.67 -12.28
C ARG A 215 -28.13 19.63 -12.60
N LEU A 216 -27.95 18.37 -12.20
CA LEU A 216 -28.95 17.32 -12.40
C LEU A 216 -30.30 17.69 -11.76
N ARG A 217 -30.27 18.21 -10.53
CA ARG A 217 -31.48 18.66 -9.81
C ARG A 217 -32.15 19.85 -10.50
N TRP A 218 -31.35 20.78 -11.02
CA TRP A 218 -31.84 21.93 -11.78
C TRP A 218 -32.48 21.51 -13.12
N GLU A 219 -31.83 20.64 -13.91
CA GLU A 219 -32.37 20.16 -15.18
C GLU A 219 -33.72 19.44 -14.97
N ARG A 220 -33.83 18.60 -13.93
CA ARG A 220 -35.09 17.91 -13.60
C ARG A 220 -36.22 18.84 -13.17
N SER A 221 -35.91 19.91 -12.42
CA SER A 221 -36.93 20.87 -12.01
C SER A 221 -37.49 21.63 -13.22
N THR A 222 -36.64 21.98 -14.19
CA THR A 222 -37.09 22.62 -15.44
C THR A 222 -37.96 21.71 -16.31
N ALA A 223 -37.69 20.40 -16.33
CA ALA A 223 -38.42 19.44 -17.17
C ALA A 223 -39.82 19.07 -16.66
N THR A 224 -40.06 19.10 -15.35
CA THR A 224 -41.29 18.57 -14.73
C THR A 224 -42.37 19.61 -14.43
N GLY A 225 -42.07 20.91 -14.60
CA GLY A 225 -43.03 22.00 -14.34
C GLY A 225 -43.54 22.08 -12.90
N MET A 226 -42.97 21.29 -11.97
CA MET A 226 -43.24 21.39 -10.54
C MET A 226 -42.78 22.77 -10.05
N ASP A 227 -43.62 23.41 -9.24
CA ASP A 227 -43.34 24.70 -8.59
C ASP A 227 -41.97 24.58 -7.94
N ALA A 228 -40.99 25.29 -8.50
CA ALA A 228 -39.60 25.12 -8.13
C ALA A 228 -39.31 25.65 -6.71
N LYS A 229 -40.32 25.90 -5.87
CA LYS A 229 -40.28 26.27 -4.43
C LYS A 229 -39.46 25.36 -3.50
N VAL A 230 -38.78 24.33 -4.01
CA VAL A 230 -37.67 23.64 -3.33
C VAL A 230 -36.42 23.76 -4.22
N TYR A 231 -36.05 24.99 -4.58
CA TYR A 231 -34.89 25.28 -5.42
C TYR A 231 -33.67 24.68 -4.74
N THR A 232 -33.01 23.73 -5.42
CA THR A 232 -31.63 23.24 -5.18
C THR A 232 -30.95 23.88 -3.97
N ALA A 233 -30.84 23.15 -2.84
CA ALA A 233 -30.47 23.69 -1.52
C ALA A 233 -29.19 24.54 -1.45
N TRP A 234 -28.41 24.63 -2.53
CA TRP A 234 -27.12 25.33 -2.62
C TRP A 234 -27.16 26.53 -3.57
N ILE A 235 -28.35 26.96 -3.99
CA ILE A 235 -28.54 28.15 -4.85
C ILE A 235 -29.35 29.16 -4.07
N ASP A 236 -28.83 30.38 -3.95
CA ASP A 236 -29.56 31.46 -3.32
C ASP A 236 -30.82 31.79 -4.12
N PRO A 237 -31.99 32.02 -3.48
CA PRO A 237 -33.21 32.42 -4.18
C PRO A 237 -33.09 33.69 -5.04
N ALA A 238 -32.14 34.57 -4.71
CA ALA A 238 -31.84 35.79 -5.49
C ALA A 238 -30.83 35.55 -6.62
N ALA A 239 -30.30 34.33 -6.78
CA ALA A 239 -29.31 34.02 -7.81
C ALA A 239 -29.90 34.18 -9.23
N PRO A 240 -29.11 34.67 -10.21
CA PRO A 240 -29.52 34.72 -11.60
C PRO A 240 -29.91 33.35 -12.17
N TYR A 241 -30.84 33.34 -13.14
CA TYR A 241 -31.25 32.13 -13.85
C TYR A 241 -30.04 31.42 -14.49
N GLY A 242 -29.98 30.09 -14.33
CA GLY A 242 -28.88 29.26 -14.82
C GLY A 242 -27.69 29.11 -13.85
N CYS A 243 -27.75 29.71 -12.67
CA CYS A 243 -26.81 29.38 -11.60
C CYS A 243 -27.02 27.94 -11.12
N VAL A 244 -25.95 27.30 -10.64
CA VAL A 244 -25.93 25.95 -10.08
C VAL A 244 -25.33 25.90 -8.67
N PHE A 245 -24.69 26.97 -8.20
CA PHE A 245 -24.14 27.04 -6.84
C PHE A 245 -24.03 28.48 -6.36
N SER A 246 -24.20 28.71 -5.06
CA SER A 246 -24.06 30.02 -4.42
C SER A 246 -23.23 29.91 -3.16
N VAL A 247 -22.33 30.87 -2.96
CA VAL A 247 -21.44 30.95 -1.80
C VAL A 247 -21.71 32.27 -1.07
N LYS A 248 -21.80 32.22 0.27
CA LYS A 248 -22.01 33.43 1.10
C LYS A 248 -20.76 33.73 1.90
N SER A 249 -20.30 34.97 1.81
CA SER A 249 -19.20 35.47 2.65
C SER A 249 -19.67 35.84 4.05
N GLU A 250 -18.72 35.96 4.98
CA GLU A 250 -18.97 36.43 6.35
C GLU A 250 -19.54 37.86 6.41
N ASN A 251 -19.27 38.67 5.38
CA ASN A 251 -19.78 40.05 5.27
C ASN A 251 -21.19 40.13 4.68
N GLY A 252 -21.81 38.98 4.35
CA GLY A 252 -23.16 38.91 3.77
C GLY A 252 -23.22 39.08 2.25
N GLU A 253 -22.07 39.20 1.57
CA GLU A 253 -22.03 39.17 0.10
C GLU A 253 -22.26 37.75 -0.42
N SER A 254 -23.14 37.62 -1.43
CA SER A 254 -23.44 36.36 -2.11
C SER A 254 -22.76 36.31 -3.48
N TYR A 255 -22.12 35.19 -3.78
CA TYR A 255 -21.47 34.89 -5.05
C TYR A 255 -22.26 33.77 -5.74
N HIS A 256 -22.65 33.95 -7.00
CA HIS A 256 -23.50 33.00 -7.73
C HIS A 256 -22.79 32.48 -8.99
N TYR A 257 -22.77 31.17 -9.15
CA TYR A 257 -21.97 30.49 -10.16
C TYR A 257 -22.82 29.59 -11.06
N ALA A 258 -22.65 29.72 -12.38
CA ALA A 258 -23.29 28.87 -13.39
C ALA A 258 -22.49 27.59 -13.71
N SER A 259 -21.23 27.51 -13.30
CA SER A 259 -20.38 26.35 -13.53
C SER A 259 -19.24 26.23 -12.52
N TYR A 260 -18.60 25.06 -12.47
CA TYR A 260 -17.40 24.82 -11.67
C TYR A 260 -16.25 25.73 -12.11
N GLU A 261 -16.08 25.92 -13.42
CA GLU A 261 -14.99 26.72 -14.00
C GLU A 261 -15.04 28.18 -13.52
N ALA A 262 -16.25 28.72 -13.30
CA ALA A 262 -16.41 30.05 -12.73
C ALA A 262 -15.99 30.12 -11.26
N ILE A 263 -16.28 29.09 -10.46
CA ILE A 263 -15.85 28.98 -9.06
C ILE A 263 -14.32 28.86 -9.00
N GLU A 264 -13.75 27.96 -9.81
CA GLU A 264 -12.30 27.74 -9.87
C GLU A 264 -11.57 29.02 -10.28
N LYS A 265 -12.07 29.74 -11.28
CA LYS A 265 -11.51 31.02 -11.70
C LYS A 265 -11.48 32.06 -10.57
N ASP A 266 -12.59 32.24 -9.86
CA ASP A 266 -12.67 33.21 -8.76
C ASP A 266 -11.83 32.79 -7.55
N PHE A 267 -11.71 31.49 -7.29
CA PHE A 267 -10.83 30.95 -6.26
C PHE A 267 -9.34 31.17 -6.61
N LEU A 268 -8.95 30.92 -7.87
CA LEU A 268 -7.58 31.17 -8.35
C LEU A 268 -7.21 32.65 -8.39
N ALA A 269 -8.19 33.53 -8.63
CA ALA A 269 -8.03 34.98 -8.60
C ALA A 269 -8.00 35.57 -7.17
N GLY A 270 -8.20 34.75 -6.13
CA GLY A 270 -8.27 35.20 -4.74
C GLY A 270 -9.54 35.96 -4.37
N ILE A 271 -10.57 35.92 -5.24
CA ILE A 271 -11.88 36.51 -4.98
C ILE A 271 -12.65 35.63 -3.98
N LEU A 272 -12.58 34.31 -4.16
CA LEU A 272 -13.07 33.33 -3.19
C LEU A 272 -11.93 32.81 -2.32
N SER A 273 -12.04 32.97 -1.01
CA SER A 273 -11.11 32.39 -0.05
C SER A 273 -11.58 31.01 0.44
N PRO A 274 -10.67 30.16 0.95
CA PRO A 274 -11.02 28.91 1.64
C PRO A 274 -12.00 29.11 2.80
N SER A 275 -11.88 30.20 3.56
CA SER A 275 -12.75 30.48 4.71
C SER A 275 -14.20 30.76 4.29
N VAL A 276 -14.40 31.30 3.08
CA VAL A 276 -15.72 31.54 2.50
C VAL A 276 -16.28 30.28 1.83
N LEU A 277 -15.42 29.51 1.14
CA LEU A 277 -15.86 28.36 0.35
C LEU A 277 -16.19 27.11 1.20
N LYS A 278 -15.35 26.79 2.21
CA LYS A 278 -15.46 25.56 3.00
C LYS A 278 -16.79 25.43 3.77
N PRO A 279 -17.33 26.47 4.43
CA PRO A 279 -18.60 26.36 5.14
C PRO A 279 -19.77 25.97 4.23
N THR A 280 -19.87 26.60 3.05
CA THR A 280 -20.89 26.27 2.05
C THR A 280 -20.73 24.85 1.52
N VAL A 281 -19.50 24.40 1.26
CA VAL A 281 -19.22 23.01 0.86
C VAL A 281 -19.61 22.02 1.97
N ALA A 282 -19.35 22.36 3.23
CA ALA A 282 -19.72 21.53 4.38
C ALA A 282 -21.24 21.40 4.54
N GLU A 283 -21.98 22.49 4.43
CA GLU A 283 -23.43 22.49 4.43
C GLU A 283 -24.00 21.67 3.27
N ALA A 284 -23.45 21.86 2.07
CA ALA A 284 -23.87 21.14 0.88
C ALA A 284 -23.66 19.63 1.00
N MET A 285 -22.45 19.20 1.42
CA MET A 285 -22.16 17.79 1.69
C MET A 285 -23.10 17.21 2.76
N ASN A 286 -23.36 17.95 3.83
CA ASN A 286 -24.28 17.50 4.87
C ASN A 286 -25.71 17.33 4.37
N SER A 287 -26.17 18.17 3.46
CA SER A 287 -27.50 18.04 2.86
C SER A 287 -27.64 16.78 1.98
N ILE A 288 -26.55 16.30 1.37
CA ILE A 288 -26.53 15.03 0.61
C ILE A 288 -26.57 13.83 1.56
N LEU A 289 -25.80 13.90 2.65
CA LEU A 289 -25.69 12.81 3.61
C LEU A 289 -26.92 12.69 4.53
N ALA A 290 -27.66 13.77 4.75
CA ALA A 290 -28.84 13.80 5.61
C ALA A 290 -29.90 12.73 5.27
N PRO A 291 -30.40 12.60 4.02
CA PRO A 291 -31.35 11.54 3.67
C PRO A 291 -30.77 10.13 3.85
N ILE A 292 -29.46 9.94 3.64
CA ILE A 292 -28.79 8.64 3.83
C ILE A 292 -28.79 8.26 5.32
N ARG A 293 -28.40 9.20 6.19
CA ARG A 293 -28.45 9.02 7.65
C ARG A 293 -29.87 8.73 8.14
N LYS A 294 -30.86 9.46 7.62
CA LYS A 294 -32.27 9.23 7.95
C LYS A 294 -32.75 7.84 7.51
N ALA A 295 -32.35 7.37 6.33
CA ALA A 295 -32.68 6.03 5.85
C ALA A 295 -32.04 4.94 6.73
N TYR A 296 -30.82 5.17 7.20
CA TYR A 296 -30.13 4.31 8.17
C TYR A 296 -30.83 4.28 9.54
N GLU A 297 -31.17 5.44 10.09
CA GLU A 297 -31.89 5.57 11.37
C GLU A 297 -33.27 4.89 11.34
N ALA A 298 -33.95 4.93 10.19
CA ALA A 298 -35.26 4.30 10.00
C ALA A 298 -35.20 2.77 9.80
N SER A 299 -34.02 2.18 9.56
CA SER A 299 -33.86 0.77 9.23
C SER A 299 -33.12 0.00 10.32
N THR A 300 -33.88 -0.67 11.19
CA THR A 300 -33.32 -1.59 12.20
C THR A 300 -32.48 -2.68 11.54
N GLN A 301 -32.91 -3.19 10.39
CA GLN A 301 -32.17 -4.20 9.63
C GLN A 301 -30.80 -3.68 9.17
N TRP A 302 -30.71 -2.44 8.68
CA TRP A 302 -29.43 -1.87 8.26
C TRP A 302 -28.50 -1.65 9.46
N GLN A 303 -29.03 -1.22 10.60
CA GLN A 303 -28.26 -1.09 11.84
C GLN A 303 -27.70 -2.43 12.34
N GLU A 304 -28.49 -3.51 12.26
CA GLU A 304 -28.03 -4.86 12.58
C GLU A 304 -26.95 -5.35 11.61
N VAL A 305 -27.13 -5.12 10.31
CA VAL A 305 -26.14 -5.45 9.28
C VAL A 305 -24.84 -4.68 9.48
N LEU A 306 -24.89 -3.38 9.80
CA LEU A 306 -23.69 -2.59 10.10
C LEU A 306 -22.92 -3.19 11.28
N ARG A 307 -23.61 -3.50 12.37
CA ARG A 307 -23.00 -4.12 13.57
C ARG A 307 -22.36 -5.46 13.25
N ALA A 308 -22.97 -6.25 12.37
CA ALA A 308 -22.45 -7.54 11.94
C ALA A 308 -21.30 -7.43 10.91
N ALA A 309 -21.27 -6.35 10.13
CA ALA A 309 -20.25 -6.08 9.11
C ALA A 309 -18.96 -5.45 9.69
N TYR A 310 -19.09 -4.74 10.82
CA TYR A 310 -18.02 -4.03 11.52
C TYR A 310 -18.17 -4.18 13.05
N PRO A 311 -17.87 -5.37 13.62
CA PRO A 311 -18.03 -5.63 15.05
C PRO A 311 -17.04 -4.80 15.91
N GLU A 312 -17.41 -4.46 17.14
CA GLU A 312 -16.58 -3.64 18.06
C GLU A 312 -15.22 -4.26 18.39
N SER A 313 -15.10 -5.59 18.36
CA SER A 313 -13.82 -6.30 18.46
C SER A 313 -12.86 -5.92 17.33
N GLU A 314 -13.36 -5.43 16.20
CA GLU A 314 -12.55 -4.82 15.13
C GLU A 314 -12.32 -3.31 15.30
N LEU A 315 -13.12 -2.59 16.09
CA LEU A 315 -12.90 -1.16 16.40
C LEU A 315 -11.80 -1.00 17.46
N ASP A 316 -11.75 -1.85 18.48
CA ASP A 316 -10.61 -1.96 19.39
C ASP A 316 -9.39 -2.58 18.68
N SER A 317 -9.62 -3.45 17.70
CA SER A 317 -8.55 -3.87 16.78
C SER A 317 -8.24 -2.82 15.71
N VAL A 318 -8.93 -1.68 15.58
CA VAL A 318 -8.40 -0.56 14.78
C VAL A 318 -7.41 0.26 15.62
N ALA A 319 -7.55 0.24 16.95
CA ALA A 319 -6.55 0.77 17.88
C ALA A 319 -5.43 -0.24 18.23
N VAL A 320 -5.63 -1.55 18.03
CA VAL A 320 -4.65 -2.59 18.42
C VAL A 320 -4.27 -3.60 17.33
N VAL A 321 -4.99 -3.74 16.20
CA VAL A 321 -4.61 -4.61 15.07
C VAL A 321 -5.19 -4.08 13.73
N ALA A 322 -4.86 -2.86 13.34
CA ALA A 322 -4.75 -2.59 11.92
C ALA A 322 -3.43 -3.23 11.50
N PRO A 323 -3.34 -4.13 10.50
CA PRO A 323 -2.07 -4.39 9.86
C PRO A 323 -1.76 -3.17 8.99
N ARG A 324 -1.47 -2.03 9.63
CA ARG A 324 -0.61 -1.00 9.04
C ARG A 324 0.80 -1.44 9.38
N ALA A 325 1.59 -1.57 8.32
CA ALA A 325 2.85 -2.31 8.26
C ALA A 325 2.67 -3.81 8.55
N GLN A 326 2.48 -4.61 7.49
CA GLN A 326 3.06 -5.96 7.54
C GLN A 326 4.52 -5.77 7.98
N ASP A 327 4.97 -6.42 9.03
CA ASP A 327 6.39 -6.42 9.34
C ASP A 327 7.08 -7.11 8.15
N ALA A 328 8.06 -6.46 7.50
CA ALA A 328 8.72 -7.02 6.31
C ALA A 328 9.29 -8.43 6.56
N SER A 329 9.51 -8.76 7.83
CA SER A 329 9.92 -10.10 8.29
C SER A 329 8.87 -11.20 8.10
N GLN A 330 7.57 -10.91 7.98
CA GLN A 330 6.50 -11.92 7.92
C GLN A 330 6.37 -12.67 6.58
N MET A 331 7.02 -12.17 5.53
CA MET A 331 6.96 -12.74 4.18
C MET A 331 8.21 -13.57 3.81
N PHE A 332 9.08 -13.83 4.79
CA PHE A 332 10.30 -14.61 4.58
C PHE A 332 9.98 -16.06 4.18
N CYS A 333 10.74 -16.59 3.21
CA CYS A 333 10.52 -17.88 2.58
C CYS A 333 10.61 -19.09 3.53
N ILE A 334 11.09 -18.88 4.76
CA ILE A 334 11.09 -19.88 5.84
C ILE A 334 10.45 -19.28 7.09
N PRO A 335 9.13 -19.45 7.30
CA PRO A 335 8.43 -18.83 8.42
C PRO A 335 9.01 -19.19 9.80
N ALA A 336 9.57 -20.39 9.95
CA ALA A 336 10.17 -20.86 11.20
C ALA A 336 11.38 -20.03 11.68
N VAL A 337 11.97 -19.22 10.79
CA VAL A 337 13.12 -18.35 11.09
C VAL A 337 12.68 -17.01 11.70
N ILE A 338 11.42 -16.63 11.55
CA ILE A 338 10.86 -15.37 12.02
C ILE A 338 10.60 -15.47 13.53
N ARG A 339 11.68 -15.42 14.30
CA ARG A 339 11.66 -15.52 15.75
C ARG A 339 12.87 -14.83 16.34
N GLU A 340 12.77 -14.53 17.63
CA GLU A 340 13.93 -14.12 18.41
C GLU A 340 14.97 -15.24 18.49
N ILE A 341 16.24 -14.88 18.35
CA ILE A 341 17.38 -15.72 18.73
C ILE A 341 18.32 -14.92 19.62
N SER A 342 18.77 -15.50 20.72
CA SER A 342 19.54 -14.76 21.73
C SER A 342 20.56 -15.62 22.45
N ASN A 343 21.54 -14.94 23.06
CA ASN A 343 22.43 -15.49 24.06
C ASN A 343 22.50 -14.52 25.27
N GLU A 344 23.47 -14.70 26.17
CA GLU A 344 23.61 -13.86 27.37
C GLU A 344 23.91 -12.38 27.05
N ARG A 345 24.53 -12.09 25.91
CA ARG A 345 25.07 -10.75 25.57
C ARG A 345 24.32 -10.04 24.45
N VAL A 346 23.82 -10.78 23.47
CA VAL A 346 23.16 -10.23 22.28
C VAL A 346 21.86 -10.97 22.02
N LYS A 347 20.87 -10.21 21.58
CA LYS A 347 19.60 -10.71 21.08
C LYS A 347 19.37 -10.18 19.67
N LEU A 348 18.84 -11.03 18.79
CA LEU A 348 18.37 -10.68 17.46
C LEU A 348 16.86 -10.85 17.45
N VAL A 349 16.14 -9.76 17.17
CA VAL A 349 14.68 -9.77 16.98
C VAL A 349 14.37 -9.34 15.56
N PRO A 350 13.33 -9.91 14.91
CA PRO A 350 12.88 -9.43 13.61
C PRO A 350 12.70 -7.90 13.62
N PHE A 351 13.22 -7.23 12.58
CA PHE A 351 13.28 -5.78 12.55
C PHE A 351 11.89 -5.19 12.32
N ASN A 352 11.28 -4.66 13.38
CA ASN A 352 10.05 -3.87 13.32
C ASN A 352 10.35 -2.39 13.07
N PRO A 353 9.94 -1.81 11.93
CA PRO A 353 10.25 -0.41 11.59
C PRO A 353 9.67 0.61 12.57
N THR A 354 8.50 0.34 13.15
CA THR A 354 7.84 1.23 14.12
C THR A 354 8.59 1.28 15.45
N LEU A 355 9.29 0.20 15.82
CA LEU A 355 10.03 0.12 17.08
C LEU A 355 11.50 0.52 16.93
N HIS A 356 12.12 0.23 15.78
CA HIS A 356 13.58 0.28 15.67
C HIS A 356 14.13 1.42 14.80
N SER A 357 13.35 1.96 13.85
CA SER A 357 13.93 2.84 12.81
C SER A 357 14.40 4.19 13.33
N GLU A 358 13.67 4.78 14.27
CA GLU A 358 14.04 6.08 14.87
C GLU A 358 15.35 5.97 15.65
N ASP A 359 15.42 5.04 16.61
CA ASP A 359 16.64 4.75 17.39
C ASP A 359 17.83 4.37 16.48
N PHE A 360 17.59 3.58 15.44
CA PHE A 360 18.64 3.18 14.51
C PHE A 360 19.19 4.36 13.73
N ILE A 361 18.32 5.20 13.15
CA ILE A 361 18.76 6.37 12.38
C ILE A 361 19.38 7.42 13.27
N ASP A 362 18.91 7.62 14.50
CA ASP A 362 19.54 8.52 15.46
C ASP A 362 20.97 8.11 15.79
N GLY A 363 21.22 6.80 15.93
CA GLY A 363 22.57 6.27 16.10
C GLY A 363 23.46 6.33 14.85
N ALA A 364 22.87 6.43 13.66
CA ALA A 364 23.57 6.35 12.37
C ALA A 364 23.78 7.69 11.66
N LYS A 365 22.88 8.66 11.83
CA LYS A 365 22.80 9.90 11.01
C LYS A 365 24.06 10.76 11.05
N CYS A 366 24.78 10.75 12.17
CA CYS A 366 26.05 11.48 12.32
C CYS A 366 27.27 10.75 11.74
N TYR A 367 27.07 9.55 11.18
CA TYR A 367 28.12 8.64 10.74
C TYR A 367 27.80 8.07 9.35
N PRO A 368 27.70 8.92 8.31
CA PRO A 368 27.34 8.49 6.95
C PRO A 368 28.30 7.43 6.38
N GLU A 369 29.54 7.37 6.88
CA GLU A 369 30.56 6.42 6.45
C GLU A 369 30.17 4.95 6.67
N ILE A 370 29.22 4.65 7.57
CA ILE A 370 28.74 3.26 7.77
C ILE A 370 28.04 2.72 6.51
N TRP A 371 27.56 3.60 5.63
CA TRP A 371 26.88 3.25 4.38
C TRP A 371 27.81 3.14 3.17
N THR A 372 29.10 3.49 3.31
CA THR A 372 30.09 3.61 2.22
C THR A 372 30.14 2.39 1.30
N HIS A 373 29.96 1.19 1.86
CA HIS A 373 30.05 -0.08 1.13
C HIS A 373 28.69 -0.77 0.93
N GLY A 374 27.61 -0.20 1.45
CA GLY A 374 26.25 -0.69 1.27
C GLY A 374 25.64 -0.25 -0.07
N PRO A 375 24.64 -0.97 -0.60
CA PRO A 375 23.94 -0.64 -1.85
C PRO A 375 23.01 0.58 -1.72
N VAL A 376 22.64 0.97 -0.51
CA VAL A 376 21.71 2.08 -0.21
C VAL A 376 22.26 2.95 0.92
N GLY A 377 21.62 4.09 1.18
CA GLY A 377 22.02 5.08 2.17
C GLY A 377 23.15 5.99 1.69
N PRO A 378 23.54 7.02 2.46
CA PRO A 378 23.06 7.32 3.81
C PRO A 378 21.60 7.81 3.85
N PHE A 379 20.99 7.76 5.04
CA PHE A 379 19.60 8.19 5.26
C PHE A 379 19.55 9.33 6.28
N GLU A 380 18.77 10.36 5.97
CA GLU A 380 18.67 11.57 6.78
C GLU A 380 17.63 11.47 7.90
N SER A 381 16.65 10.57 7.75
CA SER A 381 15.55 10.37 8.71
C SER A 381 15.03 8.94 8.71
N ALA A 382 14.31 8.57 9.78
CA ALA A 382 13.61 7.29 9.87
C ALA A 382 12.59 7.10 8.73
N ASP A 383 11.89 8.17 8.33
CA ASP A 383 10.93 8.11 7.21
C ASP A 383 11.61 7.77 5.88
N LYS A 384 12.78 8.36 5.61
CA LYS A 384 13.57 8.05 4.42
C LYS A 384 14.13 6.64 4.46
N PHE A 385 14.62 6.21 5.61
CA PHE A 385 15.05 4.82 5.81
C PHE A 385 13.90 3.83 5.58
N ASN A 386 12.71 4.11 6.12
CA ASN A 386 11.54 3.27 5.95
C ASN A 386 11.11 3.20 4.47
N THR A 387 10.99 4.35 3.80
CA THR A 387 10.52 4.41 2.42
C THR A 387 11.52 3.79 1.45
N ASP A 388 12.79 4.22 1.52
CA ASP A 388 13.79 3.93 0.49
C ASP A 388 14.49 2.59 0.73
N PHE A 389 14.61 2.14 1.99
CA PHE A 389 15.21 0.85 2.32
C PHE A 389 14.18 -0.20 2.72
N ILE A 390 13.38 0.04 3.75
CA ILE A 390 12.46 -1.01 4.24
C ILE A 390 11.41 -1.34 3.18
N ASP A 391 10.68 -0.36 2.67
CA ASP A 391 9.54 -0.57 1.78
C ASP A 391 9.97 -0.87 0.35
N THR A 392 11.00 -0.17 -0.15
CA THR A 392 11.46 -0.33 -1.53
C THR A 392 12.46 -1.48 -1.70
N PHE A 393 13.34 -1.74 -0.72
CA PHE A 393 14.43 -2.71 -0.90
C PHE A 393 14.22 -4.03 -0.15
N VAL A 394 13.72 -3.99 1.09
CA VAL A 394 13.58 -5.18 1.96
C VAL A 394 12.23 -5.86 1.75
N ARG A 395 11.13 -5.13 1.91
CA ARG A 395 9.76 -5.65 1.88
C ARG A 395 9.38 -6.44 0.63
N PRO A 396 9.82 -6.10 -0.59
CA PRO A 396 9.47 -6.87 -1.78
C PRO A 396 10.19 -8.23 -1.88
N LYS A 397 11.19 -8.49 -1.03
CA LYS A 397 12.05 -9.67 -1.10
C LYS A 397 11.67 -10.71 -0.05
N THR A 398 11.09 -11.81 -0.51
CA THR A 398 10.73 -12.95 0.36
C THR A 398 11.94 -13.80 0.75
N ASP A 399 13.10 -13.61 0.14
CA ASP A 399 14.35 -14.31 0.43
C ASP A 399 15.27 -13.51 1.37
N MET A 400 14.76 -12.41 1.93
CA MET A 400 15.47 -11.51 2.83
C MET A 400 14.75 -11.37 4.18
N LEU A 401 15.49 -11.45 5.28
CA LEU A 401 14.98 -11.20 6.63
C LEU A 401 15.92 -10.28 7.39
N LEU A 402 15.41 -9.14 7.84
CA LEU A 402 16.15 -8.16 8.63
C LEU A 402 15.90 -8.38 10.14
N TYR A 403 16.96 -8.34 10.92
CA TYR A 403 16.96 -8.37 12.38
C TYR A 403 17.50 -7.06 12.95
N ALA A 404 16.87 -6.58 14.02
CA ALA A 404 17.48 -5.63 14.93
C ALA A 404 18.45 -6.37 15.87
N VAL A 405 19.65 -5.81 16.06
CA VAL A 405 20.66 -6.33 16.97
C VAL A 405 20.56 -5.58 18.29
N VAL A 406 20.28 -6.27 19.39
CA VAL A 406 20.16 -5.70 20.73
C VAL A 406 21.34 -6.16 21.58
N ASP A 407 22.07 -5.20 22.15
CA ASP A 407 23.14 -5.46 23.13
C ASP A 407 22.58 -5.47 24.55
N LYS A 408 22.53 -6.65 25.16
CA LYS A 408 21.99 -6.89 26.51
C LYS A 408 22.90 -6.40 27.63
N SER A 409 24.13 -5.99 27.30
CA SER A 409 25.05 -5.38 28.28
C SER A 409 24.74 -3.90 28.54
N LYS A 410 23.85 -3.29 27.75
CA LYS A 410 23.40 -1.91 27.92
C LYS A 410 22.06 -1.83 28.63
N PRO A 411 21.73 -0.66 29.23
CA PRO A 411 20.41 -0.45 29.81
C PRO A 411 19.29 -0.67 28.79
N PRO A 412 18.12 -1.16 29.23
CA PRO A 412 16.92 -1.23 28.40
C PRO A 412 16.54 0.11 27.77
N THR A 413 15.92 0.03 26.60
CA THR A 413 15.41 1.18 25.84
C THR A 413 13.89 1.06 25.65
N THR A 414 13.26 2.09 25.09
CA THR A 414 11.84 2.02 24.68
C THR A 414 11.61 0.96 23.60
N ALA A 415 12.61 0.71 22.75
CA ALA A 415 12.57 -0.29 21.70
C ALA A 415 12.72 -1.73 22.23
N ASP A 416 13.55 -1.96 23.27
CA ASP A 416 13.77 -3.30 23.82
C ASP A 416 14.01 -3.30 25.35
N LYS A 417 13.30 -4.19 26.06
CA LYS A 417 13.32 -4.29 27.52
C LYS A 417 14.57 -4.97 28.10
N GLU A 418 15.40 -5.61 27.27
CA GLU A 418 16.59 -6.35 27.70
C GLU A 418 17.91 -5.66 27.32
N GLY A 419 17.87 -4.57 26.54
CA GLY A 419 19.09 -3.88 26.13
C GLY A 419 18.87 -2.70 25.22
N ALA A 420 19.96 -2.25 24.58
CA ALA A 420 19.95 -1.14 23.64
C ALA A 420 20.14 -1.62 22.19
N LEU A 421 19.47 -0.94 21.25
CA LEU A 421 19.64 -1.20 19.83
C LEU A 421 21.09 -0.89 19.40
N ALA A 422 21.79 -1.93 18.96
CA ALA A 422 23.20 -1.89 18.61
C ALA A 422 23.45 -1.86 17.09
N GLY A 423 22.43 -2.16 16.29
CA GLY A 423 22.51 -2.15 14.84
C GLY A 423 21.47 -3.03 14.18
N LEU A 424 21.75 -3.43 12.93
CA LEU A 424 20.95 -4.37 12.17
C LEU A 424 21.81 -5.43 11.47
N ILE A 425 21.20 -6.57 11.19
CA ILE A 425 21.80 -7.68 10.46
C ILE A 425 20.70 -8.43 9.69
N ALA A 426 21.00 -9.01 8.54
CA ALA A 426 20.03 -9.70 7.73
C ALA A 426 20.52 -11.06 7.22
N LEU A 427 19.55 -11.93 6.96
CA LEU A 427 19.69 -13.05 6.04
C LEU A 427 19.28 -12.55 4.64
N LEU A 428 20.11 -12.76 3.62
CA LEU A 428 19.86 -12.35 2.24
C LEU A 428 19.87 -13.57 1.32
N SER A 429 19.22 -13.45 0.15
CA SER A 429 19.28 -14.44 -0.93
C SER A 429 19.04 -15.88 -0.46
N THR A 430 18.12 -16.03 0.51
CA THR A 430 17.88 -17.31 1.17
C THR A 430 17.19 -18.26 0.20
N SER A 431 17.77 -19.44 0.02
CA SER A 431 17.24 -20.49 -0.84
C SER A 431 16.97 -21.75 -0.01
N PRO A 432 15.69 -22.03 0.31
CA PRO A 432 15.31 -23.30 0.93
C PRO A 432 15.66 -24.50 0.03
N THR A 433 15.54 -24.33 -1.29
CA THR A 433 15.86 -25.36 -2.29
C THR A 433 17.34 -25.73 -2.29
N ASN A 434 18.22 -24.72 -2.29
CA ASN A 434 19.67 -24.95 -2.31
C ASN A 434 20.28 -25.04 -0.91
N LEU A 435 19.44 -24.93 0.13
CA LEU A 435 19.83 -24.96 1.54
C LEU A 435 20.96 -23.96 1.82
N CYS A 436 20.80 -22.71 1.39
CA CYS A 436 21.81 -21.68 1.62
C CYS A 436 21.22 -20.32 1.92
N THR A 437 22.02 -19.46 2.57
CA THR A 437 21.70 -18.06 2.83
C THR A 437 22.97 -17.22 2.80
N GLU A 438 22.83 -15.91 2.87
CA GLU A 438 23.92 -14.96 3.03
C GLU A 438 23.68 -14.14 4.29
N ILE A 439 24.71 -13.99 5.13
CA ILE A 439 24.67 -13.00 6.22
C ILE A 439 25.07 -11.65 5.62
N GLY A 440 24.14 -10.70 5.63
CA GLY A 440 24.29 -9.43 4.94
C GLY A 440 23.48 -8.31 5.58
N PHE A 441 23.67 -7.10 5.07
CA PHE A 441 23.54 -5.83 5.83
C PHE A 441 23.95 -5.95 7.29
N VAL A 442 25.23 -6.25 7.51
CA VAL A 442 25.81 -6.15 8.85
C VAL A 442 26.15 -4.68 9.11
N VAL A 443 25.30 -3.99 9.86
CA VAL A 443 25.54 -2.60 10.27
C VAL A 443 25.51 -2.52 11.79
N THR A 444 26.69 -2.35 12.39
CA THR A 444 26.83 -2.10 13.83
C THR A 444 27.04 -0.60 14.04
N LEU A 445 26.19 0.01 14.86
CA LEU A 445 26.25 1.43 15.17
C LEU A 445 27.61 1.77 15.83
N PRO A 446 28.20 2.95 15.56
CA PRO A 446 29.58 3.27 15.94
C PRO A 446 29.93 3.03 17.41
N GLN A 447 29.02 3.35 18.33
CA GLN A 447 29.19 3.15 19.78
C GLN A 447 29.23 1.67 20.21
N PHE A 448 28.87 0.75 19.33
CA PHE A 448 28.93 -0.70 19.53
C PHE A 448 30.00 -1.39 18.66
N GLN A 449 30.72 -0.65 17.82
CA GLN A 449 31.80 -1.22 17.03
C GLN A 449 33.00 -1.59 17.90
N ARG A 450 33.78 -2.58 17.47
CA ARG A 450 34.93 -3.13 18.21
C ARG A 450 34.56 -3.66 19.61
N THR A 451 33.30 -4.11 19.77
CA THR A 451 32.80 -4.82 20.95
C THR A 451 32.43 -6.26 20.59
N HIS A 452 31.80 -6.98 21.51
CA HIS A 452 31.26 -8.34 21.32
C HIS A 452 30.10 -8.41 20.31
N VAL A 453 29.43 -7.29 20.01
CA VAL A 453 28.13 -7.25 19.29
C VAL A 453 28.17 -7.97 17.95
N THR A 454 29.06 -7.58 17.03
CA THR A 454 29.08 -8.13 15.66
C THR A 454 29.39 -9.63 15.66
N SER A 455 30.39 -10.08 16.43
CA SER A 455 30.75 -11.50 16.49
C SER A 455 29.63 -12.36 17.08
N ASN A 456 28.89 -11.85 18.06
CA ASN A 456 27.74 -12.55 18.63
C ASN A 456 26.55 -12.60 17.66
N ALA A 457 26.22 -11.48 17.01
CA ALA A 457 25.15 -11.45 16.01
C ALA A 457 25.40 -12.43 14.84
N VAL A 458 26.62 -12.43 14.29
CA VAL A 458 27.00 -13.36 13.22
C VAL A 458 27.00 -14.80 13.71
N GLY A 459 27.51 -15.07 14.92
CA GLY A 459 27.53 -16.42 15.48
C GLY A 459 26.13 -16.99 15.76
N LEU A 460 25.18 -16.16 16.20
CA LEU A 460 23.78 -16.55 16.35
C LEU A 460 23.15 -16.95 15.01
N LEU A 461 23.38 -16.18 13.95
CA LEU A 461 22.86 -16.50 12.60
C LEU A 461 23.56 -17.73 11.99
N LEU A 462 24.85 -17.93 12.22
CA LEU A 462 25.55 -19.15 11.80
C LEU A 462 24.99 -20.39 12.49
N GLY A 463 24.77 -20.33 13.81
CA GLY A 463 24.11 -21.41 14.55
C GLY A 463 22.70 -21.68 14.04
N LEU A 464 21.89 -20.63 13.86
CA LEU A 464 20.55 -20.76 13.29
C LEU A 464 20.59 -21.42 11.90
N ALA A 465 21.50 -21.01 11.02
CA ALA A 465 21.54 -21.51 9.65
C ALA A 465 22.10 -22.95 9.56
N LEU A 466 23.25 -23.22 10.19
CA LEU A 466 24.03 -24.44 9.98
C LEU A 466 23.76 -25.55 10.99
N ASP A 467 23.22 -25.25 12.18
CA ASP A 467 22.87 -26.31 13.13
C ASP A 467 21.75 -27.20 12.56
N PRO A 468 21.78 -28.51 12.84
CA PRO A 468 20.75 -29.42 12.36
C PRO A 468 19.39 -29.10 13.00
N PRO A 469 18.26 -29.45 12.34
CA PRO A 469 16.92 -29.13 12.84
C PRO A 469 16.61 -29.66 14.25
N ASN A 470 17.19 -30.81 14.64
CA ASN A 470 17.03 -31.36 15.98
C ASN A 470 17.78 -30.58 17.08
N GLN A 471 18.68 -29.66 16.71
CA GLN A 471 19.35 -28.71 17.60
C GLN A 471 18.75 -27.29 17.48
N GLY A 472 17.65 -27.14 16.74
CA GLY A 472 16.95 -25.87 16.56
C GLY A 472 17.49 -24.99 15.44
N GLY A 473 18.44 -25.46 14.63
CA GLY A 473 18.88 -24.76 13.41
C GLY A 473 18.07 -25.15 12.17
N LEU A 474 18.49 -24.67 11.00
CA LEU A 474 17.83 -24.89 9.71
C LEU A 474 18.45 -26.03 8.89
N GLY A 475 19.65 -26.50 9.26
CA GLY A 475 20.36 -27.53 8.52
C GLY A 475 20.80 -27.10 7.12
N PHE A 476 21.11 -25.81 6.93
CA PHE A 476 21.63 -25.32 5.66
C PHE A 476 23.01 -25.89 5.36
N ARG A 477 23.30 -26.00 4.06
CA ARG A 477 24.56 -26.50 3.51
C ARG A 477 25.62 -25.41 3.43
N ARG A 478 25.24 -24.15 3.29
CA ARG A 478 26.18 -23.05 3.08
C ARG A 478 25.64 -21.71 3.58
N VAL A 479 26.46 -20.98 4.32
CA VAL A 479 26.26 -19.56 4.62
C VAL A 479 27.30 -18.76 3.86
N GLN A 480 26.86 -17.73 3.15
CA GLN A 480 27.70 -16.83 2.37
C GLN A 480 27.92 -15.51 3.10
N TRP A 481 29.01 -14.83 2.75
CA TRP A 481 29.27 -13.45 3.15
C TRP A 481 29.85 -12.71 1.95
N MET A 482 29.18 -11.66 1.49
CA MET A 482 29.67 -10.82 0.40
C MET A 482 29.92 -9.39 0.86
N THR A 483 31.09 -8.87 0.53
CA THR A 483 31.45 -7.49 0.87
C THR A 483 32.29 -6.84 -0.22
N SER A 484 32.30 -5.51 -0.27
CA SER A 484 33.10 -4.78 -1.25
C SER A 484 34.58 -5.15 -1.11
N SER A 485 35.30 -5.28 -2.23
CA SER A 485 36.73 -5.61 -2.24
C SER A 485 37.61 -4.59 -1.53
N VAL A 486 37.09 -3.38 -1.33
CA VAL A 486 37.76 -2.30 -0.58
C VAL A 486 37.27 -2.16 0.86
N ASN A 487 36.29 -2.98 1.30
CA ASN A 487 35.81 -3.00 2.68
C ASN A 487 36.65 -3.95 3.55
N HIS A 488 37.86 -3.50 3.89
CA HIS A 488 38.81 -4.29 4.67
C HIS A 488 38.29 -4.70 6.06
N ALA A 489 37.43 -3.89 6.69
CA ALA A 489 36.86 -4.21 7.99
C ALA A 489 35.90 -5.41 7.92
N SER A 490 35.04 -5.44 6.90
CA SER A 490 34.10 -6.54 6.67
C SER A 490 34.82 -7.82 6.23
N ILE A 491 35.87 -7.71 5.40
CA ILE A 491 36.76 -8.82 5.04
C ILE A 491 37.39 -9.44 6.29
N ALA A 492 38.03 -8.61 7.14
CA ALA A 492 38.65 -9.08 8.37
C ALA A 492 37.64 -9.72 9.34
N THR A 493 36.39 -9.25 9.33
CA THR A 493 35.31 -9.83 10.15
C THR A 493 34.95 -11.24 9.66
N ALA A 494 34.76 -11.44 8.36
CA ALA A 494 34.47 -12.75 7.77
C ALA A 494 35.59 -13.76 8.08
N GLU A 495 36.85 -13.36 7.85
CA GLU A 495 38.02 -14.19 8.15
C GLU A 495 38.14 -14.52 9.64
N LYS A 496 37.91 -13.54 10.53
CA LYS A 496 37.93 -13.75 11.99
C LYS A 496 36.87 -14.75 12.44
N MET A 497 35.69 -14.73 11.82
CA MET A 497 34.59 -15.66 12.09
C MET A 497 34.83 -17.05 11.48
N GLY A 498 35.87 -17.23 10.66
CA GLY A 498 36.25 -18.53 10.11
C GLY A 498 35.64 -18.83 8.73
N PHE A 499 35.12 -17.84 8.02
CA PHE A 499 34.68 -18.04 6.64
C PHE A 499 35.90 -18.22 5.70
N THR A 500 35.73 -19.08 4.69
CA THR A 500 36.72 -19.32 3.63
C THR A 500 36.48 -18.37 2.46
N LYS A 501 37.55 -17.77 1.92
CA LYS A 501 37.47 -16.91 0.73
C LYS A 501 37.30 -17.76 -0.53
N GLU A 502 36.16 -17.60 -1.21
CA GLU A 502 35.85 -18.33 -2.45
C GLU A 502 36.37 -17.61 -3.70
N GLY A 503 36.34 -16.27 -3.71
CA GLY A 503 36.79 -15.50 -4.86
C GLY A 503 36.41 -14.02 -4.83
N VAL A 504 36.76 -13.33 -5.92
CA VAL A 504 36.35 -11.93 -6.17
C VAL A 504 35.43 -11.90 -7.38
N ILE A 505 34.18 -11.51 -7.15
CA ILE A 505 33.20 -11.25 -8.18
C ILE A 505 33.43 -9.82 -8.68
N ARG A 506 34.06 -9.72 -9.86
CA ARG A 506 34.34 -8.43 -10.50
C ARG A 506 33.03 -7.82 -11.01
N TRP A 507 32.84 -6.52 -10.82
CA TRP A 507 31.63 -5.80 -11.24
C TRP A 507 30.33 -6.43 -10.70
N ASP A 508 30.36 -6.89 -9.46
CA ASP A 508 29.20 -7.47 -8.77
C ASP A 508 28.03 -6.47 -8.67
N ARG A 509 28.33 -5.18 -8.44
CA ARG A 509 27.30 -4.14 -8.31
C ARG A 509 27.70 -2.83 -8.96
N VAL A 510 26.67 -2.06 -9.31
CA VAL A 510 26.74 -0.63 -9.60
C VAL A 510 26.14 0.12 -8.42
N TYR A 511 26.69 1.29 -8.10
CA TYR A 511 26.14 2.27 -7.19
C TYR A 511 25.61 3.46 -8.01
N PRO A 512 24.31 3.50 -8.34
CA PRO A 512 23.70 4.64 -8.98
C PRO A 512 23.88 5.90 -8.12
N GLY A 513 24.42 6.99 -8.68
CA GLY A 513 24.76 8.22 -7.97
C GLY A 513 25.77 8.02 -6.83
N GLY A 514 26.57 6.95 -6.89
CA GLY A 514 27.49 6.55 -5.83
C GLY A 514 28.49 7.64 -5.43
N ALA A 515 28.96 8.44 -6.38
CA ALA A 515 29.87 9.55 -6.12
C ALA A 515 29.23 10.62 -5.23
N SER A 516 27.95 10.91 -5.44
CA SER A 516 27.19 11.91 -4.68
C SER A 516 26.76 11.43 -3.29
N THR A 517 26.73 10.11 -3.07
CA THR A 517 26.26 9.48 -1.83
C THR A 517 27.40 8.92 -0.97
N GLY A 518 28.66 9.27 -1.29
CA GLY A 518 29.84 8.87 -0.52
C GLY A 518 30.20 7.40 -0.63
N LYS A 519 29.77 6.70 -1.70
CA LYS A 519 30.11 5.30 -1.94
C LYS A 519 31.55 5.16 -2.41
N GLN A 520 32.19 4.06 -2.01
CA GLN A 520 33.55 3.76 -2.45
C GLN A 520 33.57 2.79 -3.64
N SER A 521 34.17 3.24 -4.74
CA SER A 521 34.35 2.48 -5.99
C SER A 521 35.42 1.39 -5.86
N ASN A 522 35.37 0.41 -6.77
CA ASN A 522 36.46 -0.54 -7.04
C ASN A 522 37.69 0.11 -7.73
N GLY A 523 37.66 1.43 -7.97
CA GLY A 523 38.75 2.19 -8.57
C GLY A 523 38.87 2.06 -10.10
N LYS A 524 37.92 1.38 -10.74
CA LYS A 524 37.89 1.21 -12.21
C LYS A 524 36.94 2.24 -12.84
N PRO A 525 37.28 2.83 -13.99
CA PRO A 525 36.40 3.75 -14.68
C PRO A 525 35.16 3.00 -15.20
N LEU A 526 34.00 3.63 -15.07
CA LEU A 526 32.75 3.14 -15.64
C LEU A 526 32.63 3.73 -17.06
N VAL A 527 32.68 2.88 -18.08
CA VAL A 527 32.60 3.33 -19.49
C VAL A 527 31.13 3.48 -19.86
N VAL A 528 30.66 4.73 -19.93
CA VAL A 528 29.32 5.06 -20.42
C VAL A 528 29.40 5.20 -21.93
N ASP A 529 29.12 4.13 -22.67
CA ASP A 529 29.14 4.11 -24.14
C ASP A 529 27.83 4.64 -24.77
N GLY A 530 26.97 5.26 -23.95
CA GLY A 530 25.69 5.84 -24.36
C GLY A 530 24.59 4.82 -24.68
N LYS A 531 24.84 3.50 -24.55
CA LYS A 531 23.85 2.45 -24.86
C LYS A 531 23.01 2.02 -23.66
N ALA A 532 23.47 2.28 -22.44
CA ALA A 532 22.71 2.07 -21.22
C ALA A 532 22.07 3.38 -20.76
N SER A 533 20.76 3.51 -20.96
CA SER A 533 19.98 4.75 -20.82
C SER A 533 19.92 5.36 -19.41
N HIS A 534 20.42 4.68 -18.38
CA HIS A 534 20.28 5.08 -16.98
C HIS A 534 21.61 5.34 -16.28
N MET A 535 22.76 5.07 -16.92
CA MET A 535 24.07 5.27 -16.29
C MET A 535 24.63 6.67 -16.58
N ASN A 536 25.20 7.32 -15.57
CA ASN A 536 25.82 8.64 -15.67
C ASN A 536 27.20 8.68 -14.97
N GLU A 537 27.89 9.81 -15.08
CA GLU A 537 29.25 9.99 -14.56
C GLU A 537 29.39 9.89 -13.03
N ASN A 538 28.29 10.02 -12.29
CA ASN A 538 28.27 9.87 -10.83
C ASN A 538 28.09 8.43 -10.37
N ASP A 539 27.89 7.48 -11.29
CA ASP A 539 27.73 6.07 -10.93
C ASP A 539 29.09 5.39 -10.69
N LEU A 540 29.16 4.53 -9.68
CA LEU A 540 30.39 3.82 -9.30
C LEU A 540 30.23 2.31 -9.44
N GLY A 541 31.33 1.61 -9.73
CA GLY A 541 31.39 0.15 -9.77
C GLY A 541 31.89 -0.46 -8.46
N ARG A 542 31.42 -1.67 -8.14
CA ARG A 542 31.87 -2.46 -6.98
C ARG A 542 32.26 -3.87 -7.41
N ASP A 543 33.46 -4.28 -7.02
CA ASP A 543 33.83 -5.71 -6.95
C ASP A 543 33.48 -6.23 -5.55
N SER A 544 33.04 -7.48 -5.44
CA SER A 544 32.73 -8.11 -4.16
C SER A 544 33.66 -9.29 -3.89
N VAL A 545 34.19 -9.39 -2.67
CA VAL A 545 34.79 -10.62 -2.17
C VAL A 545 33.69 -11.50 -1.63
N MET A 546 33.66 -12.74 -2.10
CA MET A 546 32.73 -13.76 -1.63
C MET A 546 33.47 -14.71 -0.69
N PHE A 547 32.90 -14.89 0.49
CA PHE A 547 33.30 -15.91 1.44
C PHE A 547 32.16 -16.90 1.67
N SER A 548 32.50 -18.11 2.10
CA SER A 548 31.51 -19.10 2.50
C SER A 548 31.94 -19.92 3.72
N MET A 549 30.96 -20.45 4.43
CA MET A 549 31.12 -21.46 5.47
C MET A 549 30.10 -22.56 5.19
N CYS A 550 30.59 -23.78 5.01
CA CYS A 550 29.75 -24.92 4.71
C CYS A 550 29.41 -25.74 5.96
N TRP A 551 28.38 -26.58 5.86
CA TRP A 551 27.92 -27.42 6.97
C TRP A 551 28.98 -28.40 7.48
N ASP A 552 29.88 -28.85 6.61
CA ASP A 552 31.00 -29.74 6.92
C ASP A 552 32.12 -28.98 7.65
N ASP A 553 32.40 -27.72 7.30
CA ASP A 553 33.26 -26.85 8.11
C ASP A 553 32.68 -26.67 9.53
N TRP A 554 31.37 -26.46 9.60
CA TRP A 554 30.64 -26.23 10.85
C TRP A 554 30.62 -27.44 11.78
N ILE A 555 30.23 -28.61 11.25
CA ILE A 555 30.01 -29.83 12.04
C ILE A 555 31.29 -30.67 12.17
N LEU A 556 32.07 -30.80 11.09
CA LEU A 556 33.24 -31.69 11.04
C LEU A 556 34.56 -30.92 11.20
N GLY A 557 34.62 -29.67 10.73
CA GLY A 557 35.80 -28.82 10.72
C GLY A 557 36.06 -28.04 12.02
N GLY A 558 35.21 -28.19 13.04
CA GLY A 558 35.35 -27.48 14.33
C GLY A 558 35.04 -25.98 14.25
N MET A 559 34.39 -25.50 13.18
CA MET A 559 34.04 -24.08 13.07
C MET A 559 32.96 -23.66 14.05
N LYS A 560 32.09 -24.57 14.50
CA LYS A 560 31.14 -24.31 15.58
C LYS A 560 31.85 -23.90 16.86
N GLU A 561 32.88 -24.64 17.28
CA GLU A 561 33.68 -24.33 18.47
C GLU A 561 34.50 -23.06 18.30
N HIS A 562 35.10 -22.85 17.11
CA HIS A 562 35.82 -21.62 16.78
C HIS A 562 34.91 -20.39 16.92
N VAL A 563 33.71 -20.42 16.33
CA VAL A 563 32.74 -19.33 16.41
C VAL A 563 32.28 -19.11 17.84
N LYS A 564 32.03 -20.17 18.62
CA LYS A 564 31.72 -20.06 20.04
C LYS A 564 32.83 -19.33 20.81
N GLN A 565 34.09 -19.73 20.63
CA GLN A 565 35.23 -19.04 21.24
C GLN A 565 35.36 -17.57 20.80
N ARG A 566 34.93 -17.23 19.58
CA ARG A 566 34.89 -15.84 19.11
C ARG A 566 33.79 -15.03 19.79
N MET A 567 32.61 -15.62 20.00
CA MET A 567 31.49 -14.98 20.71
C MET A 567 31.82 -14.72 22.19
N ASP A 568 32.58 -15.62 22.82
CA ASP A 568 32.92 -15.53 24.25
C ASP A 568 33.97 -14.44 24.56
N ARG A 569 34.79 -14.07 23.57
CA ARG A 569 35.80 -13.00 23.71
C ARG A 569 35.14 -11.64 23.94
N ARG A 570 35.78 -10.81 24.76
CA ARG A 570 35.33 -9.45 25.08
C ARG A 570 35.38 -8.55 23.86
#